data_AF-A0A7S0TEU9-F1
#
_entry.id   AF-A0A7S0TEU9-F1
#
_cell.length_a   1.000
_cell.length_b   1.000
_cell.length_c   1.000
_cell.angle_alpha   90.00
_cell.angle_beta   90.00
_cell.angle_gamma   90.00
#
_symmetry.space_group_name_H-M   'P 1'
#
loop_
_entity.id
_entity.type
_entity.pdbx_description
1 polymer ?
#
loop_
_entity_poly.entity_id
_entity_poly.type
_entity_poly.pdbx_seq_one_letter_code
_entity_poly.pdbx_strand_id
1 'polypeptide(L)'
;MPVPEKNKPSFSWGHQPPEQIENLAKFIIKVSVDVRKLCLAEPRCLHIRAPCYILGDLHGNYQDLIAFEKALWRIGPALSPANFLFLGDYVDRGENSVEVITYLLAQKLMCPNKFVLLRGNHETRLQNSFPGYSPCFKDSCTALFGEEIGGTVWESVNAVFDTLPLAAVIDNSIFCVHGGIPPQTLLSPNDFGHSCH
;
A
#
# COMPACT_ATOMS: atom_id res chain seq x y z
N MET A 1 -41.32 -7.27 -10.37
CA MET A 1 -40.98 -6.88 -8.98
C MET A 1 -39.47 -7.05 -8.84
N PRO A 2 -38.67 -5.96 -8.78
CA PRO A 2 -37.22 -6.08 -8.58
C PRO A 2 -36.93 -6.48 -7.14
N VAL A 3 -35.96 -7.38 -6.96
CA VAL A 3 -35.49 -7.89 -5.67
C VAL A 3 -34.66 -6.78 -5.00
N PRO A 4 -34.89 -6.40 -3.74
CA PRO A 4 -34.10 -5.38 -3.09
C PRO A 4 -32.67 -5.90 -2.82
N GLU A 5 -31.67 -5.23 -3.38
CA GLU A 5 -30.27 -5.43 -3.05
C GLU A 5 -30.07 -5.21 -1.55
N LYS A 6 -29.69 -6.29 -0.85
CA LYS A 6 -29.26 -6.20 0.54
C LYS A 6 -27.87 -5.56 0.57
N ASN A 7 -27.81 -4.24 0.73
CA ASN A 7 -26.61 -3.57 1.24
C ASN A 7 -26.26 -4.21 2.58
N LYS A 8 -25.21 -5.05 2.58
CA LYS A 8 -24.61 -5.51 3.82
C LYS A 8 -24.03 -4.27 4.50
N PRO A 9 -24.31 -4.01 5.78
CA PRO A 9 -23.64 -2.93 6.49
C PRO A 9 -22.13 -3.18 6.46
N SER A 10 -21.38 -2.10 6.23
CA SER A 10 -19.93 -2.06 6.36
C SER A 10 -19.53 -2.66 7.71
N PHE A 11 -18.42 -3.40 7.71
CA PHE A 11 -17.95 -4.13 8.89
C PHE A 11 -17.73 -3.14 10.04
N SER A 12 -18.59 -3.20 11.06
CA SER A 12 -18.50 -2.34 12.24
C SER A 12 -17.63 -3.03 13.29
N TRP A 13 -16.54 -2.37 13.67
CA TRP A 13 -15.65 -2.78 14.75
C TRP A 13 -16.33 -2.86 16.15
N GLY A 14 -17.65 -2.61 16.25
CA GLY A 14 -18.31 -2.33 17.52
C GLY A 14 -17.93 -0.93 18.03
N HIS A 15 -18.60 -0.45 19.08
CA HIS A 15 -18.14 0.74 19.80
C HIS A 15 -16.84 0.41 20.54
N GLN A 16 -15.72 0.51 19.82
CA GLN A 16 -14.40 0.47 20.42
C GLN A 16 -14.25 1.69 21.34
N PRO A 17 -13.65 1.53 22.53
CA PRO A 17 -13.36 2.66 23.40
C PRO A 17 -12.58 3.72 22.63
N PRO A 18 -12.90 5.03 22.75
CA PRO A 18 -12.20 6.10 22.06
C PRO A 18 -10.67 6.05 22.24
N GLU A 19 -10.23 5.63 23.43
CA GLU A 19 -8.82 5.43 23.77
C GLU A 19 -8.12 4.40 22.86
N GLN A 20 -8.80 3.32 22.47
CA GLN A 20 -8.22 2.30 21.60
C GLN A 20 -8.04 2.79 20.17
N ILE A 21 -8.99 3.59 19.67
CA ILE A 21 -8.91 4.22 18.35
C ILE A 21 -7.76 5.24 18.31
N GLU A 22 -7.61 6.04 19.36
CA GLU A 22 -6.51 6.99 19.47
C GLU A 22 -5.14 6.29 19.55
N ASN A 23 -5.06 5.19 20.32
CA ASN A 23 -3.86 4.37 20.39
C ASN A 23 -3.51 3.75 19.03
N LEU A 24 -4.51 3.26 18.29
CA LEU A 24 -4.33 2.76 16.93
C LEU A 24 -3.73 3.84 16.02
N ALA A 25 -4.26 5.07 16.04
CA ALA A 25 -3.71 6.18 15.27
C ALA A 25 -2.23 6.44 15.61
N LYS A 26 -1.89 6.48 16.90
CA LYS A 26 -0.50 6.65 17.37
C LYS A 26 0.40 5.52 16.88
N PHE A 27 -0.07 4.28 16.88
CA PHE A 27 0.68 3.14 16.35
C PHE A 27 0.90 3.25 14.84
N ILE A 28 -0.13 3.61 14.07
CA ILE A 28 -0.01 3.80 12.62
C ILE A 28 1.01 4.88 12.30
N ILE A 29 0.97 6.02 12.99
CA ILE A 29 1.93 7.11 12.81
C ILE A 29 3.36 6.62 13.09
N LYS A 30 3.56 5.91 14.22
CA LYS A 30 4.87 5.38 14.59
C LYS A 30 5.40 4.38 13.58
N VAL A 31 4.59 3.40 13.18
CA VAL A 31 4.95 2.40 12.17
C VAL A 31 5.28 3.09 10.84
N SER A 32 4.50 4.09 10.44
CA SER A 32 4.74 4.87 9.22
C SER A 32 6.11 5.56 9.26
N VAL A 33 6.47 6.19 10.38
CA VAL A 33 7.78 6.83 10.54
C VAL A 33 8.93 5.83 10.40
N ASP A 34 8.80 4.63 10.97
CA ASP A 34 9.85 3.62 10.92
C ASP A 34 9.95 2.93 9.55
N VAL A 35 8.82 2.62 8.92
CA VAL A 35 8.80 2.11 7.53
C VAL A 35 9.35 3.13 6.55
N ARG A 36 9.03 4.43 6.73
CA ARG A 36 9.59 5.50 5.91
C ARG A 36 11.12 5.49 5.93
N LYS A 37 11.73 5.31 7.11
CA LYS A 37 13.20 5.22 7.24
C LYS A 37 13.77 4.01 6.49
N LEU A 38 13.08 2.86 6.57
CA LEU A 38 13.47 1.66 5.83
C LEU A 38 13.42 1.90 4.31
N CYS A 39 12.30 2.42 3.81
CA CYS A 39 12.12 2.68 2.37
C CYS A 39 13.06 3.77 1.84
N LEU A 40 13.46 4.76 2.66
CA LEU A 40 14.49 5.74 2.28
C LEU A 40 15.88 5.13 2.11
N ALA A 41 16.17 4.03 2.80
CA ALA A 41 17.44 3.30 2.64
C ALA A 41 17.40 2.31 1.46
N GLU A 42 16.21 2.04 0.91
CA GLU A 42 16.02 1.15 -0.23
C GLU A 42 16.22 1.89 -1.56
N PRO A 43 16.80 1.23 -2.58
CA PRO A 43 16.88 1.80 -3.91
C PRO A 43 15.48 1.90 -4.54
N ARG A 44 15.28 2.88 -5.41
CA ARG A 44 14.00 3.05 -6.15
C ARG A 44 13.64 1.87 -7.04
N CYS A 45 14.66 1.11 -7.49
CA CYS A 45 14.52 -0.13 -8.24
C CYS A 45 15.14 -1.27 -7.43
N LEU A 46 14.30 -2.16 -6.92
CA LEU A 46 14.71 -3.28 -6.08
C LEU A 46 15.13 -4.49 -6.91
N HIS A 47 16.06 -5.29 -6.39
CA HIS A 47 16.43 -6.57 -6.97
C HIS A 47 16.00 -7.69 -6.03
N ILE A 48 15.16 -8.59 -6.52
CA ILE A 48 14.52 -9.65 -5.75
C ILE A 48 14.93 -11.00 -6.34
N ARG A 49 15.13 -11.99 -5.48
CA ARG A 49 15.42 -13.36 -5.90
C ARG A 49 14.17 -14.24 -5.85
N ALA A 50 14.04 -15.19 -6.76
CA ALA A 50 13.03 -16.24 -6.65
C ALA A 50 13.32 -17.19 -5.47
N PRO A 51 12.30 -17.89 -4.93
CA PRO A 51 10.88 -17.80 -5.29
C PRO A 51 10.23 -16.50 -4.81
N CYS A 52 9.33 -15.93 -5.62
CA CYS A 52 8.63 -14.69 -5.30
C CYS A 52 7.17 -14.78 -5.76
N TYR A 53 6.24 -14.42 -4.86
CA TYR A 53 4.84 -14.22 -5.19
C TYR A 53 4.60 -12.75 -5.53
N ILE A 54 4.00 -12.50 -6.68
CA ILE A 54 3.64 -11.17 -7.15
C ILE A 54 2.15 -10.97 -6.88
N LEU A 55 1.80 -9.94 -6.12
CA LEU A 55 0.44 -9.57 -5.75
C LEU A 55 0.08 -8.23 -6.40
N GLY A 56 -1.09 -8.17 -7.03
CA GLY A 56 -1.63 -6.97 -7.66
C GLY A 56 -2.48 -6.14 -6.69
N ASP A 57 -3.34 -5.33 -7.30
CA ASP A 57 -4.17 -4.32 -6.64
C ASP A 57 -5.05 -4.90 -5.53
N LEU A 58 -5.10 -4.21 -4.39
CA LEU A 58 -5.98 -4.57 -3.27
C LEU A 58 -7.16 -3.63 -3.14
N HIS A 59 -7.00 -2.33 -3.41
CA HIS A 59 -8.04 -1.31 -3.34
C HIS A 59 -8.90 -1.39 -2.07
N GLY A 60 -8.27 -1.47 -0.90
CA GLY A 60 -8.97 -1.57 0.38
C GLY A 60 -9.78 -2.86 0.58
N ASN A 61 -9.60 -3.90 -0.24
CA ASN A 61 -10.24 -5.21 -0.04
C ASN A 61 -9.49 -6.04 1.00
N TYR A 62 -9.91 -5.88 2.25
CA TYR A 62 -9.36 -6.64 3.37
C TYR A 62 -9.63 -8.16 3.27
N GLN A 63 -10.72 -8.59 2.63
CA GLN A 63 -11.03 -10.02 2.52
C GLN A 63 -10.02 -10.75 1.64
N ASP A 64 -9.58 -10.11 0.54
CA ASP A 64 -8.56 -10.65 -0.35
C ASP A 64 -7.21 -10.74 0.35
N LEU A 65 -6.85 -9.70 1.13
CA LEU A 65 -5.63 -9.71 1.93
C LEU A 65 -5.59 -10.90 2.91
N ILE A 66 -6.70 -11.18 3.60
CA ILE A 66 -6.81 -12.34 4.50
C ILE A 66 -6.80 -13.67 3.73
N ALA A 67 -7.36 -13.71 2.51
CA ALA A 67 -7.26 -14.88 1.66
C ALA A 67 -5.81 -15.16 1.26
N PHE A 68 -5.05 -14.12 0.88
CA PHE A 68 -3.62 -14.24 0.59
C PHE A 68 -2.81 -14.69 1.80
N GLU A 69 -3.07 -14.12 2.98
CA GLU A 69 -2.42 -14.56 4.22
C GLU A 69 -2.63 -16.05 4.49
N LYS A 70 -3.88 -16.51 4.38
CA LYS A 70 -4.22 -17.93 4.60
C LYS A 70 -3.60 -18.86 3.56
N ALA A 71 -3.47 -18.42 2.32
CA ALA A 71 -2.97 -19.23 1.22
C ALA A 71 -1.44 -19.25 1.13
N LEU A 72 -0.79 -18.10 1.32
CA LEU A 72 0.60 -17.90 0.92
C LEU A 72 1.58 -17.77 2.11
N TRP A 73 1.15 -17.22 3.26
CA TRP A 73 2.01 -17.03 4.43
C TRP A 73 1.34 -17.40 5.76
N ARG A 74 0.62 -18.53 5.78
CA ARG A 74 -0.16 -19.01 6.94
C ARG A 74 0.64 -19.13 8.25
N ILE A 75 1.93 -19.45 8.15
CA ILE A 75 2.86 -19.57 9.30
C ILE A 75 3.68 -18.30 9.53
N GLY A 76 3.38 -17.22 8.81
CA GLY A 76 4.07 -15.93 8.85
C GLY A 76 5.04 -15.73 7.69
N PRO A 77 5.23 -14.47 7.21
CA PRO A 77 6.16 -14.17 6.10
C PRO A 77 7.61 -14.56 6.41
N ALA A 78 8.03 -14.47 7.67
CA ALA A 78 9.38 -14.82 8.11
C ALA A 78 9.74 -16.29 7.83
N LEU A 79 8.77 -17.20 7.96
CA LEU A 79 8.96 -18.63 7.76
C LEU A 79 8.64 -19.09 6.32
N SER A 80 8.10 -18.21 5.47
CA SER A 80 7.87 -18.51 4.06
C SER A 80 9.20 -18.60 3.29
N PRO A 81 9.41 -19.60 2.42
CA PRO A 81 10.60 -19.66 1.57
C PRO A 81 10.59 -18.61 0.45
N ALA A 82 9.44 -17.98 0.17
CA ALA A 82 9.26 -17.03 -0.91
C ALA A 82 9.20 -15.57 -0.43
N ASN A 83 9.63 -14.66 -1.31
CA ASN A 83 9.43 -13.22 -1.17
C ASN A 83 8.01 -12.83 -1.64
N PHE A 84 7.47 -11.74 -1.10
CA PHE A 84 6.17 -11.19 -1.46
C PHE A 84 6.39 -9.81 -2.07
N LEU A 85 6.05 -9.66 -3.34
CA LEU A 85 6.14 -8.40 -4.07
C LEU A 85 4.73 -7.90 -4.34
N PHE A 86 4.38 -6.76 -3.76
CA PHE A 86 3.13 -6.08 -4.06
C PHE A 86 3.38 -4.95 -5.05
N LEU A 87 2.51 -4.86 -6.07
CA LEU A 87 2.71 -3.95 -7.19
C LEU A 87 2.19 -2.52 -6.95
N GLY A 88 1.31 -2.31 -5.96
CA GLY A 88 0.71 -1.00 -5.68
C GLY A 88 -0.79 -1.09 -5.48
N ASP A 89 -1.46 0.08 -5.44
CA ASP A 89 -2.92 0.22 -5.33
C ASP A 89 -3.50 -0.52 -4.12
N TYR A 90 -2.98 -0.17 -2.95
CA TYR A 90 -3.42 -0.67 -1.65
C TYR A 90 -4.69 0.01 -1.16
N VAL A 91 -4.84 1.30 -1.47
CA VAL A 91 -5.87 2.18 -0.93
C VAL A 91 -6.88 2.62 -1.99
N ASP A 92 -7.94 3.30 -1.51
CA ASP A 92 -9.09 3.81 -2.26
C ASP A 92 -10.03 2.73 -2.79
N ARG A 93 -11.28 3.14 -3.11
CA ARG A 93 -12.40 2.33 -3.63
C ARG A 93 -12.98 1.32 -2.64
N GLY A 94 -12.17 0.75 -1.76
CA GLY A 94 -12.60 -0.16 -0.69
C GLY A 94 -12.76 0.53 0.65
N GLU A 95 -13.72 0.04 1.44
CA GLU A 95 -14.05 0.56 2.77
C GLU A 95 -12.94 0.34 3.80
N ASN A 96 -12.09 -0.67 3.61
CA ASN A 96 -11.09 -1.11 4.59
C ASN A 96 -9.66 -0.69 4.20
N SER A 97 -9.51 0.46 3.56
CA SER A 97 -8.21 0.97 3.10
C SER A 97 -7.21 1.19 4.25
N VAL A 98 -7.70 1.64 5.43
CA VAL A 98 -6.87 1.87 6.62
C VAL A 98 -6.32 0.57 7.18
N GLU A 99 -7.15 -0.48 7.26
CA GLU A 99 -6.79 -1.80 7.76
C GLU A 99 -5.75 -2.46 6.84
N VAL A 100 -5.99 -2.41 5.54
CA VAL A 100 -5.09 -2.97 4.53
C VAL A 100 -3.73 -2.31 4.63
N ILE A 101 -3.64 -0.98 4.59
CA ILE A 101 -2.34 -0.32 4.64
C ILE A 101 -1.63 -0.54 5.97
N THR A 102 -2.36 -0.50 7.10
CA THR A 102 -1.79 -0.73 8.43
C THR A 102 -1.15 -2.12 8.53
N TYR A 103 -1.83 -3.15 8.01
CA TYR A 103 -1.30 -4.51 7.97
C TYR A 103 -0.03 -4.60 7.10
N LEU A 104 -0.07 -4.04 5.89
CA LEU A 104 1.07 -4.10 4.97
C LEU A 104 2.31 -3.39 5.52
N LEU A 105 2.14 -2.22 6.14
CA LEU A 105 3.24 -1.49 6.78
C LEU A 105 3.83 -2.27 7.96
N ALA A 106 2.98 -2.90 8.78
CA ALA A 106 3.45 -3.74 9.88
C ALA A 106 4.26 -4.94 9.37
N GLN A 107 3.81 -5.62 8.32
CA GLN A 107 4.54 -6.73 7.72
C GLN A 107 5.86 -6.29 7.07
N LYS A 108 5.87 -5.13 6.40
CA LYS A 108 7.09 -4.52 5.87
C LYS A 108 8.11 -4.25 6.98
N LEU A 109 7.66 -3.73 8.12
CA LEU A 109 8.54 -3.47 9.27
C LEU A 109 9.09 -4.76 9.89
N MET A 110 8.25 -5.80 10.01
CA MET A 110 8.64 -7.09 10.59
C MET A 110 9.56 -7.92 9.68
N CYS A 111 9.37 -7.84 8.37
CA CYS A 111 10.06 -8.68 7.38
C CYS A 111 10.53 -7.84 6.17
N PRO A 112 11.40 -6.83 6.35
CA PRO A 112 11.72 -5.84 5.31
C PRO A 112 12.32 -6.44 4.04
N ASN A 113 13.08 -7.53 4.18
CA ASN A 113 13.74 -8.22 3.07
C ASN A 113 12.82 -9.18 2.31
N LYS A 114 11.66 -9.54 2.87
CA LYS A 114 10.72 -10.50 2.25
C LYS A 114 9.44 -9.84 1.77
N PHE A 115 8.96 -8.82 2.47
CA PHE A 115 7.71 -8.14 2.16
C PHE A 115 8.05 -6.83 1.44
N VAL A 116 7.92 -6.82 0.12
CA VAL A 116 8.28 -5.70 -0.74
C VAL A 116 7.02 -5.01 -1.23
N LEU A 117 6.95 -3.70 -1.02
CA LEU A 117 5.83 -2.86 -1.42
C LEU A 117 6.31 -1.89 -2.48
N LEU A 118 5.73 -1.94 -3.68
CA LEU A 118 5.92 -0.91 -4.70
C LEU A 118 4.85 0.17 -4.58
N ARG A 119 5.14 1.35 -5.15
CA ARG A 119 4.19 2.46 -5.23
C ARG A 119 3.26 2.29 -6.43
N GLY A 120 1.95 2.30 -6.19
CA GLY A 120 0.92 2.43 -7.22
C GLY A 120 0.51 3.88 -7.46
N ASN A 121 -0.50 4.09 -8.32
CA ASN A 121 -0.99 5.43 -8.62
C ASN A 121 -1.86 5.97 -7.48
N HIS A 122 -2.59 5.10 -6.79
CA HIS A 122 -3.42 5.48 -5.65
C HIS A 122 -2.60 5.87 -4.41
N GLU A 123 -1.32 5.50 -4.34
CA GLU A 123 -0.38 5.93 -3.30
C GLU A 123 0.20 7.34 -3.56
N THR A 124 -0.67 8.28 -3.95
CA THR A 124 -0.32 9.70 -4.12
C THR A 124 -1.38 10.58 -3.46
N ARG A 125 -0.96 11.70 -2.84
CA ARG A 125 -1.88 12.66 -2.19
C ARG A 125 -3.01 13.10 -3.11
N LEU A 126 -2.73 13.22 -4.41
CA LEU A 126 -3.71 13.65 -5.41
C LEU A 126 -4.79 12.58 -5.65
N GLN A 127 -4.42 11.30 -5.76
CA GLN A 127 -5.38 10.23 -6.02
C GLN A 127 -6.14 9.84 -4.74
N ASN A 128 -5.45 9.74 -3.61
CA ASN A 128 -6.05 9.29 -2.35
C ASN A 128 -6.84 10.36 -1.57
N SER A 129 -6.95 11.56 -2.12
CA SER A 129 -7.88 12.61 -1.70
C SER A 129 -8.83 13.03 -2.82
N PHE A 130 -8.83 12.30 -3.94
CA PHE A 130 -9.67 12.63 -5.08
C PHE A 130 -11.14 12.31 -4.77
N PRO A 131 -12.05 13.31 -4.84
CA PRO A 131 -13.46 13.11 -4.47
C PRO A 131 -14.22 12.09 -5.34
N GLY A 132 -13.66 11.68 -6.50
CA GLY A 132 -14.26 10.69 -7.38
C GLY A 132 -14.05 9.23 -6.97
N TYR A 133 -13.15 8.95 -6.03
CA TYR A 133 -13.03 7.61 -5.43
C TYR A 133 -13.73 7.65 -4.08
N SER A 134 -14.90 7.03 -3.96
CA SER A 134 -15.64 7.01 -2.69
C SER A 134 -15.81 5.55 -2.22
N PRO A 135 -15.36 5.21 -1.01
CA PRO A 135 -14.59 6.05 -0.09
C PRO A 135 -13.13 6.27 -0.55
N CYS A 136 -12.61 7.50 -0.43
CA CYS A 136 -11.18 7.76 -0.61
C CYS A 136 -10.45 7.51 0.71
N PHE A 137 -9.15 7.27 0.64
CA PHE A 137 -8.34 6.98 1.82
C PHE A 137 -8.40 8.08 2.88
N LYS A 138 -8.39 9.35 2.44
CA LYS A 138 -8.52 10.49 3.37
C LYS A 138 -9.84 10.45 4.13
N ASP A 139 -10.94 10.18 3.45
CA ASP A 139 -12.26 10.08 4.07
C ASP A 139 -12.32 8.89 5.04
N SER A 140 -11.73 7.74 4.68
CA SER A 140 -11.60 6.59 5.59
C SER A 140 -10.82 6.94 6.86
N CYS A 141 -9.72 7.68 6.74
CA CYS A 141 -8.94 8.13 7.90
C CYS A 141 -9.75 9.10 8.79
N THR A 142 -10.42 10.08 8.19
CA THR A 142 -11.22 11.06 8.92
C THR A 142 -12.46 10.44 9.57
N ALA A 143 -13.10 9.47 8.92
CA ALA A 143 -14.24 8.76 9.48
C ALA A 143 -13.85 7.90 10.70
N LEU A 144 -12.65 7.32 10.70
CA LEU A 144 -12.21 6.42 11.77
C LEU A 144 -11.57 7.14 12.96
N PHE A 145 -10.77 8.19 12.70
CA PHE A 145 -9.98 8.88 13.73
C PHE A 145 -10.42 10.32 14.02
N GLY A 146 -11.41 10.84 13.29
CA GLY A 146 -11.78 12.25 13.32
C GLY A 146 -10.90 13.12 12.42
N GLU A 147 -11.25 14.39 12.28
CA GLU A 147 -10.64 15.31 11.30
C GLU A 147 -9.15 15.59 11.60
N GLU A 148 -8.81 15.93 12.85
CA GLU A 148 -7.46 16.31 13.26
C GLU A 148 -6.48 15.12 13.26
N ILE A 149 -6.84 14.05 13.97
CA ILE A 149 -5.99 12.86 14.09
C ILE A 149 -5.97 12.09 12.75
N GLY A 150 -7.11 11.98 12.08
CA GLY A 150 -7.21 11.34 10.77
C GLY A 150 -6.37 12.05 9.71
N GLY A 151 -6.34 13.39 9.71
CA GLY A 151 -5.45 14.16 8.85
C GLY A 151 -3.97 13.89 9.12
N THR A 152 -3.59 13.75 10.39
CA THR A 152 -2.20 13.42 10.79
C THR A 152 -1.80 12.01 10.37
N VAL A 153 -2.71 11.03 10.53
CA VAL A 153 -2.51 9.65 10.07
C VAL A 153 -2.36 9.62 8.53
N TRP A 154 -3.27 10.28 7.82
CA TRP A 154 -3.25 10.37 6.35
C TRP A 154 -1.92 10.95 5.85
N GLU A 155 -1.45 12.05 6.43
CA GLU A 155 -0.18 12.66 6.03
C GLU A 155 1.03 11.76 6.38
N SER A 156 0.99 11.10 7.54
CA SER A 156 2.06 10.17 7.97
C SER A 156 2.18 8.97 7.02
N VAL A 157 1.06 8.40 6.58
CA VAL A 157 1.04 7.29 5.61
C VAL A 157 1.47 7.79 4.23
N ASN A 158 1.02 8.96 3.79
CA ASN A 158 1.49 9.56 2.53
C ASN A 158 3.01 9.81 2.51
N ALA A 159 3.58 10.18 3.65
CA ALA A 159 5.03 10.34 3.78
C ALA A 159 5.79 9.02 3.57
N VAL A 160 5.16 7.85 3.81
CA VAL A 160 5.69 6.53 3.42
C VAL A 160 5.50 6.28 1.93
N PHE A 161 4.31 6.58 1.41
CA PHE A 161 4.01 6.41 -0.03
C PHE A 161 5.01 7.15 -0.92
N ASP A 162 5.47 8.32 -0.50
CA ASP A 162 6.49 9.09 -1.23
C ASP A 162 7.86 8.41 -1.29
N THR A 163 8.16 7.54 -0.32
CA THR A 163 9.45 6.85 -0.22
C THR A 163 9.40 5.41 -0.73
N LEU A 164 8.22 4.91 -1.11
CA LEU A 164 8.09 3.57 -1.67
C LEU A 164 8.89 3.42 -2.99
N PRO A 165 9.56 2.28 -3.18
CA PRO A 165 10.18 1.91 -4.46
C PRO A 165 9.17 1.94 -5.61
N LEU A 166 9.64 2.26 -6.82
CA LEU A 166 8.78 2.33 -8.01
C LEU A 166 8.77 1.03 -8.81
N ALA A 167 9.86 0.26 -8.73
CA ALA A 167 10.05 -0.92 -9.56
C ALA A 167 10.82 -2.01 -8.81
N ALA A 168 10.65 -3.24 -9.26
CA ALA A 168 11.47 -4.36 -8.86
C ALA A 168 11.87 -5.22 -10.06
N VAL A 169 13.04 -5.84 -9.98
CA VAL A 169 13.52 -6.82 -10.95
C VAL A 169 13.70 -8.16 -10.25
N ILE A 170 13.00 -9.19 -10.72
CA ILE A 170 13.13 -10.56 -10.19
C ILE A 170 14.12 -11.34 -11.05
N ASP A 171 15.15 -11.91 -10.41
CA ASP A 171 16.22 -12.72 -11.04
C ASP A 171 16.81 -12.10 -12.31
N ASN A 172 16.94 -10.78 -12.34
CA ASN A 172 17.42 -10.00 -13.49
C ASN A 172 16.65 -10.26 -14.80
N SER A 173 15.45 -10.82 -14.71
CA SER A 173 14.71 -11.36 -15.85
C SER A 173 13.30 -10.77 -15.94
N ILE A 174 12.63 -10.50 -14.81
CA ILE A 174 11.25 -10.02 -14.78
C ILE A 174 11.21 -8.62 -14.19
N PHE A 175 10.89 -7.62 -15.01
CA PHE A 175 10.68 -6.24 -14.57
C PHE A 175 9.23 -6.05 -14.10
N CYS A 176 9.06 -5.60 -12.86
CA CYS A 176 7.78 -5.43 -12.18
C CYS A 176 7.55 -3.96 -11.83
N VAL A 177 6.43 -3.41 -12.26
CA VAL A 177 5.96 -2.04 -12.00
C VAL A 177 4.44 -2.03 -11.94
N HIS A 178 3.87 -0.99 -11.33
CA HIS A 178 2.42 -0.81 -11.24
C HIS A 178 1.76 -0.50 -12.59
N GLY A 179 2.08 0.66 -13.18
CA GLY A 179 1.41 1.19 -14.38
C GLY A 179 2.06 0.84 -15.72
N GLY A 180 3.09 0.00 -15.74
CA GLY A 180 3.82 -0.39 -16.94
C GLY A 180 4.92 0.60 -17.40
N ILE A 181 5.45 0.38 -18.60
CA ILE A 181 6.47 1.24 -19.22
C ILE A 181 5.77 2.50 -19.75
N PRO A 182 6.25 3.72 -19.45
CA PRO A 182 5.66 4.93 -20.01
C PRO A 182 5.65 4.85 -21.54
N PRO A 183 4.59 5.34 -22.21
CA PRO A 183 4.51 5.30 -23.67
C PRO A 183 5.73 5.97 -24.29
N GLN A 184 6.27 5.39 -25.37
CA GLN A 184 7.47 5.87 -26.08
C GLN A 184 7.41 7.34 -26.48
N THR A 185 6.22 7.92 -26.59
CA THR A 185 6.01 9.35 -26.86
C THR A 185 6.53 10.28 -25.76
N LEU A 186 6.74 9.78 -24.53
CA LEU A 186 7.41 10.50 -23.44
C LEU A 186 8.92 10.24 -23.39
N LEU A 187 9.42 9.31 -24.19
CA LEU A 187 10.84 9.02 -24.38
C LEU A 187 11.29 9.72 -25.65
N SER A 188 11.33 11.06 -25.63
CA SER A 188 11.98 11.76 -26.75
C SER A 188 13.46 11.37 -26.76
N PRO A 189 14.06 11.04 -27.92
CA PRO A 189 15.51 10.78 -28.01
C PRO A 189 16.37 11.96 -27.54
N ASN A 190 15.77 13.15 -27.34
CA ASN A 190 16.47 14.37 -26.97
C ASN A 190 16.60 14.56 -25.44
N ASP A 191 15.88 13.82 -24.61
CA ASP A 191 15.93 13.99 -23.15
C ASP A 191 17.10 13.24 -22.47
N PHE A 192 17.80 12.37 -23.21
CA PHE A 192 19.05 11.73 -22.77
C PHE A 192 20.31 12.36 -23.41
N GLY A 193 20.14 13.49 -24.08
CA GLY A 193 21.18 14.14 -24.88
C GLY A 193 21.90 15.29 -24.18
N HIS A 194 22.40 15.14 -22.95
CA HIS A 194 23.42 16.06 -22.41
C HIS A 194 24.52 15.32 -21.65
N SER A 195 25.56 14.99 -22.43
CA SER A 195 27.00 15.01 -22.10
C SER A 195 27.48 14.35 -20.81
N CYS A 196 27.92 13.10 -20.93
CA CYS A 196 29.17 12.67 -20.31
C CYS A 196 30.27 12.68 -21.38
N HIS A 197 31.07 13.75 -21.38
CA HIS A 197 32.45 13.77 -21.85
C HIS A 197 33.29 14.44 -20.76
#